data_AF-A0A2G2XGB7-F1
#
_entry.id   AF-A0A2G2XGB7-F1
#
_cell.length_a   1.000
_cell.length_b   1.000
_cell.length_c   1.000
_cell.angle_alpha   90.00
_cell.angle_beta   90.00
_cell.angle_gamma   90.00
#
_symmetry.space_group_name_H-M   'P 1'
#
loop_
_entity.id
_entity.type
_entity.pdbx_description
1 polymer ?
#
loop_
_entity_poly.entity_id
_entity_poly.type
_entity_poly.pdbx_seq_one_letter_code
_entity_poly.pdbx_strand_id
1 'polypeptide(L)'
;MGIDNSKTANDLLNWEDLRKMRYSWNVASEVLRLAPPLHGTFREAIEDITYDGYVIPKGWKLHWIADDTHRNQQYFQNPDKFDPMRWEKVIPDEKLVSAPTPRPAQGLPVRLYPQKT
;
A
#
# COMPACT_ATOMS: atom_id res chain seq x y z
N MET A 1 16.53 9.55 14.57
CA MET A 1 16.59 10.71 15.48
C MET A 1 15.32 11.52 15.22
N GLY A 2 14.54 11.83 16.25
CA GLY A 2 13.28 12.58 16.13
C GLY A 2 13.51 14.06 15.83
N ILE A 3 12.42 14.80 15.62
CA ILE A 3 12.44 16.27 15.45
C ILE A 3 12.45 17.03 16.80
N ASP A 4 12.42 16.27 17.91
CA ASP A 4 12.26 16.71 19.29
C ASP A 4 13.43 17.57 19.81
N ASN A 5 14.66 17.34 19.34
CA ASN A 5 15.84 18.08 19.79
C ASN A 5 16.14 19.36 18.99
N SER A 6 15.42 19.64 17.91
CA SER A 6 15.69 20.79 17.03
C SER A 6 14.65 21.90 17.09
N LYS A 7 13.59 21.75 17.90
CA LYS A 7 12.48 22.70 17.96
C LYS A 7 12.04 22.98 19.40
N THR A 8 11.59 24.21 19.61
CA THR A 8 10.93 24.65 20.84
C THR A 8 9.42 24.44 20.74
N ALA A 9 8.69 24.55 21.86
CA ALA A 9 7.26 24.30 21.93
C ALA A 9 6.39 25.21 21.02
N ASN A 10 6.91 26.37 20.61
CA ASN A 10 6.20 27.33 19.75
C ASN A 10 6.55 27.20 18.26
N ASP A 11 7.50 26.34 17.90
CA ASP A 11 7.93 26.18 16.51
C ASP A 11 6.95 25.32 15.72
N LEU A 12 6.51 25.81 14.56
CA LEU A 12 5.65 25.04 13.65
C LEU A 12 6.43 23.94 12.92
N LEU A 13 5.72 22.88 12.56
CA LEU A 13 6.23 21.83 11.67
C LEU A 13 6.35 22.37 10.24
N ASN A 14 7.46 22.05 9.59
CA ASN A 14 7.68 22.27 8.18
C ASN A 14 7.89 20.95 7.43
N TRP A 15 8.07 21.03 6.10
CA TRP A 15 8.24 19.85 5.25
C TRP A 15 9.47 19.00 5.58
N GLU A 16 10.57 19.61 6.02
CA GLU A 16 11.77 18.87 6.40
C GLU A 16 11.56 18.06 7.68
N ASP A 17 10.74 18.59 8.60
CA ASP A 17 10.37 17.89 9.83
C ASP A 17 9.54 16.65 9.54
N LEU A 18 8.52 16.79 8.69
CA LEU A 18 7.68 15.66 8.26
C LEU A 18 8.51 14.53 7.63
N ARG A 19 9.54 14.88 6.85
CA ARG A 19 10.46 13.90 6.25
C ARG A 19 11.32 13.16 7.28
N LYS A 20 11.57 13.76 8.45
CA LYS A 20 12.30 13.14 9.56
C LYS A 20 11.40 12.27 10.44
N MET A 21 10.08 12.46 10.41
CA MET A 21 9.09 11.72 11.19
C MET A 21 8.77 10.33 10.62
N ARG A 22 9.81 9.53 10.34
CA ARG A 22 9.69 8.21 9.70
C ARG A 22 8.79 7.26 10.48
N TYR A 23 8.91 7.21 11.80
CA TYR A 23 8.08 6.34 12.63
C TYR A 23 6.59 6.70 12.54
N SER A 24 6.25 7.99 12.62
CA SER A 24 4.87 8.46 12.48
C SER A 24 4.30 8.12 11.09
N TRP A 25 5.12 8.23 10.05
CA TRP A 25 4.72 7.80 8.71
C TRP A 25 4.46 6.29 8.64
N ASN A 26 5.34 5.47 9.21
CA ASN A 26 5.15 4.02 9.27
C ASN A 26 3.86 3.63 10.02
N VAL A 27 3.55 4.33 11.12
CA VAL A 27 2.29 4.16 11.86
C VAL A 27 1.10 4.48 10.96
N ALA A 28 1.12 5.62 10.26
CA ALA A 28 0.04 6.00 9.35
C ALA A 28 -0.13 4.98 8.21
N SER A 29 0.97 4.52 7.61
CA SER A 29 0.95 3.48 6.57
C SER A 29 0.37 2.16 7.09
N GLU A 30 0.71 1.75 8.30
CA GLU A 30 0.19 0.51 8.89
C GLU A 30 -1.30 0.60 9.24
N VAL A 31 -1.77 1.76 9.70
CA VAL A 31 -3.21 2.01 9.88
C VAL A 31 -3.94 1.90 8.54
N LEU A 32 -3.45 2.56 7.49
CA LEU A 32 -4.05 2.52 6.15
C LEU A 32 -4.03 1.12 5.54
N ARG A 33 -3.06 0.27 5.90
CA ARG A 33 -3.01 -1.12 5.47
C ARG A 33 -4.14 -1.94 6.11
N LEU A 34 -4.34 -1.81 7.43
CA LEU A 34 -5.31 -2.61 8.20
C LEU A 34 -6.75 -2.09 8.11
N ALA A 35 -6.91 -0.78 7.92
CA ALA A 35 -8.19 -0.08 7.83
C ALA A 35 -8.14 0.95 6.70
N PRO A 36 -8.07 0.48 5.43
CA PRO A 36 -8.07 1.39 4.29
C PRO A 36 -9.41 2.14 4.22
N PRO A 37 -9.42 3.46 3.96
CA PRO A 37 -10.66 4.21 3.75
C PRO A 37 -11.48 3.73 2.56
N LEU A 38 -10.81 3.08 1.59
CA LEU A 38 -11.42 2.46 0.42
C LEU A 38 -10.90 1.04 0.28
N HIS A 39 -11.82 0.07 0.34
CA HIS A 39 -11.49 -1.36 0.26
C HIS A 39 -10.98 -1.80 -1.12
N GLY A 40 -11.27 -1.06 -2.19
CA GLY A 40 -10.95 -1.48 -3.55
C GLY A 40 -11.63 -0.60 -4.59
N THR A 41 -11.31 -0.84 -5.86
CA THR A 41 -12.02 -0.21 -6.97
C THR A 41 -12.00 -1.10 -8.22
N PHE A 42 -12.76 -0.70 -9.23
CA PHE A 42 -12.87 -1.42 -10.49
C PHE A 42 -11.89 -0.88 -11.53
N ARG A 43 -11.48 -1.76 -12.44
CA ARG A 43 -10.80 -1.45 -13.69
C ARG A 43 -11.53 -2.18 -14.81
N GLU A 44 -11.66 -1.55 -15.97
CA GLU A 44 -12.23 -2.21 -17.15
C GLU A 44 -11.09 -2.64 -18.08
N ALA A 45 -11.14 -3.88 -18.56
CA ALA A 45 -10.23 -4.36 -19.58
C ALA A 45 -10.56 -3.65 -20.91
N ILE A 46 -9.65 -2.82 -21.41
CA ILE A 46 -9.86 -2.07 -22.67
C ILE A 46 -9.57 -2.92 -23.91
N GLU A 47 -8.93 -4.07 -23.71
CA GLU A 47 -8.60 -5.10 -24.69
C GLU A 47 -8.55 -6.47 -24.02
N ASP A 48 -8.45 -7.54 -24.80
CA ASP A 48 -8.27 -8.89 -24.29
C ASP A 48 -6.86 -9.03 -23.70
N ILE A 49 -6.76 -9.40 -22.42
CA ILE A 49 -5.48 -9.53 -21.71
C ILE A 49 -5.28 -10.97 -21.28
N THR A 50 -4.09 -11.55 -21.53
CA THR A 50 -3.72 -12.84 -20.95
C THR A 50 -2.95 -12.61 -19.65
N TYR A 51 -3.46 -13.14 -18.54
CA TYR A 51 -2.83 -13.05 -17.22
C TYR A 51 -2.89 -14.41 -16.51
N ASP A 52 -1.72 -14.91 -16.09
CA ASP A 52 -1.58 -16.19 -15.38
C ASP A 52 -2.26 -17.39 -16.07
N GLY A 53 -2.21 -17.42 -17.42
CA GLY A 53 -2.84 -18.47 -18.23
C GLY A 53 -4.34 -18.28 -18.49
N TYR A 54 -4.95 -17.23 -17.94
CA TYR A 54 -6.35 -16.87 -18.18
C TYR A 54 -6.47 -15.73 -19.19
N VAL A 55 -7.50 -15.79 -20.04
CA VAL A 55 -7.88 -14.67 -20.92
C VAL A 55 -8.96 -13.84 -20.21
N ILE A 56 -8.69 -12.56 -20.02
CA ILE A 56 -9.61 -11.55 -19.52
C ILE A 56 -10.14 -10.79 -20.75
N PRO A 57 -11.40 -10.98 -21.15
CA PRO A 57 -11.93 -10.32 -22.34
C PRO A 57 -12.09 -8.81 -22.15
N LYS A 58 -11.97 -8.08 -23.26
CA LYS A 58 -12.33 -6.67 -23.37
C LYS A 58 -13.74 -6.43 -22.82
N GLY A 59 -13.88 -5.33 -22.07
CA GLY A 59 -15.12 -4.91 -21.43
C GLY A 59 -15.38 -5.54 -20.06
N TRP A 60 -14.58 -6.51 -19.63
CA TRP A 60 -14.71 -7.07 -18.29
C TRP A 60 -14.26 -6.08 -17.21
N LYS A 61 -15.02 -6.02 -16.11
CA LYS A 61 -14.70 -5.20 -14.94
C LYS A 61 -13.98 -6.05 -13.90
N LEU A 62 -12.72 -5.75 -13.68
CA LEU A 62 -11.88 -6.34 -12.64
C LEU A 62 -12.05 -5.55 -11.35
N HIS A 63 -12.44 -6.23 -10.28
CA HIS A 63 -12.42 -5.67 -8.94
C HIS A 63 -11.13 -6.08 -8.24
N TRP A 64 -10.36 -5.12 -7.74
CA TRP A 64 -9.25 -5.41 -6.84
C TRP A 64 -9.62 -4.97 -5.42
N ILE A 65 -9.22 -5.77 -4.44
CA ILE A 65 -9.55 -5.58 -3.03
C ILE A 65 -8.24 -5.41 -2.26
N ALA A 66 -8.05 -4.22 -1.68
CA ALA A 66 -6.92 -3.86 -0.84
C ALA A 66 -6.86 -4.76 0.39
N ASP A 67 -7.99 -4.98 1.08
CA ASP A 67 -8.04 -5.76 2.32
C ASP A 67 -7.53 -7.19 2.16
N ASP A 68 -7.97 -7.89 1.12
CA ASP A 68 -7.52 -9.25 0.83
C ASP A 68 -6.00 -9.30 0.61
N THR A 69 -5.47 -8.32 -0.12
CA THR A 69 -4.03 -8.24 -0.41
C THR A 69 -3.26 -7.91 0.86
N HIS A 70 -3.73 -6.93 1.63
CA HIS A 70 -3.11 -6.46 2.87
C HIS A 70 -3.14 -7.49 3.98
N ARG A 71 -4.12 -8.41 3.98
CA ARG A 71 -4.25 -9.49 4.95
C ARG A 71 -3.65 -10.82 4.50
N ASN A 72 -3.10 -10.89 3.29
CA ASN A 72 -2.51 -12.11 2.78
C ASN A 72 -1.11 -12.37 3.37
N GLN A 73 -0.95 -13.51 4.04
CA GLN A 73 0.31 -13.92 4.66
C GLN A 73 1.46 -14.12 3.66
N GLN A 74 1.17 -14.32 2.38
CA GLN A 74 2.16 -14.38 1.30
C GLN A 74 2.90 -13.05 1.13
N TYR A 75 2.24 -11.92 1.42
CA TYR A 75 2.81 -10.57 1.25
C TYR A 75 3.16 -9.92 2.58
N PHE A 76 2.38 -10.19 3.64
CA PHE A 76 2.58 -9.60 4.97
C PHE A 76 2.68 -10.68 6.04
N GLN A 77 3.86 -10.86 6.62
CA GLN A 77 4.02 -11.74 7.78
C GLN A 77 3.17 -11.24 8.96
N ASN A 78 2.44 -12.16 9.61
CA ASN A 78 1.48 -11.85 10.68
C ASN A 78 0.55 -10.69 10.28
N PRO A 79 -0.26 -10.86 9.23
CA PRO A 79 -0.94 -9.77 8.53
C PRO A 79 -1.91 -8.99 9.42
N ASP A 80 -2.54 -9.65 10.40
CA ASP A 80 -3.50 -9.03 11.31
C ASP A 80 -2.84 -8.29 12.48
N LYS A 81 -1.53 -8.48 12.69
CA LYS A 81 -0.79 -7.77 13.73
C LYS A 81 -0.46 -6.35 13.25
N PHE A 82 -0.85 -5.36 14.05
CA PHE A 82 -0.36 -3.99 13.90
C PHE A 82 1.14 -3.94 14.21
N ASP A 83 1.97 -3.73 13.19
CA ASP A 83 3.42 -3.64 13.31
C ASP A 83 3.98 -2.52 12.40
N PRO A 84 4.14 -1.29 12.91
CA PRO A 84 4.74 -0.19 12.16
C PRO A 84 6.18 -0.47 11.69
N MET A 85 6.90 -1.38 12.36
CA MET A 85 8.28 -1.69 12.01
C MET A 85 8.40 -2.56 10.76
N ARG A 86 7.30 -3.11 10.25
CA ARG A 86 7.32 -3.84 8.98
C ARG A 86 7.83 -2.95 7.84
N TRP A 87 7.48 -1.67 7.83
CA TRP A 87 7.88 -0.71 6.79
C TRP A 87 9.37 -0.34 6.83
N GLU A 88 10.08 -0.67 7.91
CA GLU A 88 11.54 -0.51 7.97
C GLU A 88 12.27 -1.68 7.30
N LYS A 89 11.61 -2.83 7.20
CA LYS A 89 12.15 -4.07 6.63
C LYS A 89 11.83 -4.24 5.15
N VAL A 90 10.92 -3.42 4.61
CA VAL A 90 10.27 -3.74 3.34
C VAL A 90 11.19 -3.48 2.14
N ILE A 91 11.98 -2.39 2.01
CA ILE A 91 12.96 -2.27 0.90
C ILE A 91 14.15 -1.33 1.26
N PRO A 92 15.43 -1.79 1.20
CA PRO A 92 16.62 -0.94 1.45
C PRO A 92 16.83 0.22 0.46
N ASP A 93 16.40 0.05 -0.80
CA ASP A 93 16.68 0.97 -1.92
C ASP A 93 15.42 1.63 -2.53
N GLU A 94 14.24 1.43 -1.95
CA GLU A 94 13.02 2.04 -2.48
C GLU A 94 12.94 3.50 -2.05
N LYS A 95 13.08 4.41 -3.03
CA LYS A 95 12.68 5.79 -2.83
C LYS A 95 11.17 5.83 -2.69
N LEU A 96 10.69 5.94 -1.45
CA LEU A 96 9.34 6.42 -1.17
C LEU A 96 9.24 7.86 -1.69
N VAL A 97 8.94 8.00 -2.98
CA VAL A 97 8.46 9.26 -3.53
C VAL A 97 7.14 9.47 -2.83
N SER A 98 7.00 10.58 -2.09
CA SER A 98 5.75 10.98 -1.44
C SER A 98 4.72 11.36 -2.52
N ALA A 99 4.36 10.41 -3.35
CA ALA A 99 3.16 10.49 -4.15
C ALA A 99 2.00 10.22 -3.16
N PRO A 100 0.94 11.03 -3.18
CA PRO A 100 -0.23 10.83 -2.31
C PRO A 100 -0.93 9.48 -2.53
N THR A 101 -0.50 8.73 -3.55
CA THR A 101 -0.85 7.33 -3.78
C THR A 101 0.43 6.51 -3.96
N PRO A 102 0.76 5.56 -3.05
CA PRO A 102 1.81 4.60 -3.34
C PRO A 102 1.35 3.78 -4.56
N ARG A 103 2.09 3.89 -5.67
CA ARG A 103 1.91 3.01 -6.84
C ARG A 103 2.98 1.94 -6.75
N PRO A 104 2.63 0.65 -6.59
CA PRO A 104 3.61 -0.42 -6.64
C PRO A 104 4.35 -0.40 -7.98
N ALA A 105 5.68 -0.52 -7.94
CA ALA A 105 6.51 -0.54 -9.15
C ALA A 105 6.20 -1.74 -10.07
N GLN A 106 5.70 -2.85 -9.51
CA GLN A 106 5.33 -4.07 -10.22
C GLN A 106 3.82 -4.18 -10.56
N GLY A 107 3.08 -3.07 -10.53
CA GLY A 107 1.62 -3.09 -10.75
C GLY A 107 0.85 -3.64 -9.55
N LEU A 108 -0.48 -3.57 -9.60
CA LEU A 108 -1.33 -4.11 -8.54
C LEU A 108 -1.35 -5.65 -8.66
N PRO A 109 -1.18 -6.41 -7.56
CA PRO A 109 -1.40 -7.85 -7.58
C PRO A 109 -2.91 -8.12 -7.72
N VAL A 110 -3.41 -8.07 -8.95
CA VAL A 110 -4.79 -8.48 -9.25
C VAL A 110 -4.79 -10.00 -9.36
N ARG A 111 -5.16 -10.69 -8.27
CA ARG A 111 -5.36 -12.14 -8.29
C ARG A 111 -6.81 -12.44 -8.65
N LEU A 112 -7.02 -13.09 -9.78
CA LEU A 112 -8.34 -13.55 -10.21
C LEU A 112 -8.69 -14.85 -9.49
N TYR A 113 -9.82 -14.87 -8.78
CA TYR A 113 -10.39 -16.11 -8.26
C TYR A 113 -11.52 -16.57 -9.19
N PRO A 114 -11.43 -17.79 -9.78
CA PRO A 114 -12.53 -18.31 -10.58
C PRO A 114 -13.75 -18.56 -9.69
N GLN A 115 -14.91 -17.98 -10.04
CA GLN A 115 -16.18 -18.41 -9.47
C GLN A 115 -16.53 -19.79 -10.04
N LYS A 116 -16.69 -20.79 -9.16
CA LYS A 116 -17.24 -22.10 -9.54
C LYS A 116 -18.76 -21.96 -9.62
N THR A 117 -19.32 -22.19 -10.81
CA THR A 117 -20.74 -22.50 -11.03
C THR A 117 -21.08 -23.92 -10.60
#